data_AF-B6DEN7-F1
#
_entry.id   AF-B6DEN7-F1
#
_cell.length_a   1.000
_cell.length_b   1.000
_cell.length_c   1.000
_cell.angle_alpha   90.00
_cell.angle_beta   90.00
_cell.angle_gamma   90.00
#
_symmetry.space_group_name_H-M   'P 1'
#
loop_
_entity.id
_entity.type
_entity.pdbx_description
1 polymer ?
#
loop_
_entity_poly.entity_id
_entity_poly.type
_entity_poly.pdbx_seq_one_letter_code
_entity_poly.pdbx_strand_id
1 'polypeptide(L)' 'EVALKEEIIVRWDRKLAKWLRVNGGPLSHVQKKALYFVNRRYMQTH' A
#
# COMPACT_ATOMS: atom_id res chain seq x y z
N GLU A 1 -0.65 15.15 13.51
CA GLU A 1 0.24 14.54 12.49
C GLU A 1 0.11 13.03 12.36
N VAL A 2 0.22 12.25 13.44
CA VAL A 2 0.18 10.78 13.38
C VAL A 2 -1.15 10.23 12.86
N ALA A 3 -2.28 10.71 13.39
CA ALA A 3 -3.62 10.26 12.98
C ALA A 3 -3.90 10.49 11.47
N LEU A 4 -3.42 11.60 10.91
CA LEU A 4 -3.60 11.91 9.48
C LEU A 4 -2.77 10.95 8.60
N LYS A 5 -1.52 10.67 9.00
CA LYS A 5 -0.63 9.73 8.31
C LYS A 5 -1.20 8.30 8.36
N GLU A 6 -1.77 7.91 9.51
CA GLU A 6 -2.44 6.63 9.67
C GLU A 6 -3.67 6.50 8.77
N GLU A 7 -4.52 7.52 8.71
CA GLU A 7 -5.68 7.52 7.81
C GLU A 7 -5.29 7.41 6.33
N ILE A 8 -4.24 8.11 5.92
CA ILE A 8 -3.74 8.07 4.54
C ILE A 8 -3.24 6.66 4.19
N ILE A 9 -2.40 6.07 5.05
CA ILE A 9 -1.89 4.71 4.87
C ILE A 9 -3.05 3.71 4.80
N VAL A 10 -4.02 3.78 5.72
CA VAL A 10 -5.18 2.87 5.72
C VAL A 10 -5.99 2.99 4.43
N ARG A 11 -6.24 4.20 3.93
CA ARG A 11 -6.96 4.41 2.67
C ARG A 11 -6.18 3.85 1.48
N TRP A 12 -4.86 4.03 1.43
CA TRP A 12 -4.01 3.51 0.36
C TRP A 12 -3.90 1.99 0.40
N ASP A 13 -3.79 1.40 1.59
CA ASP A 13 -3.73 -0.05 1.78
C ASP A 13 -5.04 -0.72 1.36
N ARG A 14 -6.19 -0.09 1.61
CA ARG A 14 -7.49 -0.56 1.08
C ARG A 14 -7.53 -0.53 -0.45
N LYS A 15 -7.01 0.54 -1.08
CA LYS A 15 -6.92 0.64 -2.54
C LYS A 15 -5.98 -0.42 -3.13
N LEU A 16 -4.81 -0.62 -2.51
CA LEU A 16 -3.84 -1.63 -2.91
C LEU A 16 -4.42 -3.04 -2.76
N ALA A 17 -5.11 -3.33 -1.66
CA ALA A 17 -5.76 -4.62 -1.47
C ALA A 17 -6.82 -4.90 -2.56
N LYS A 18 -7.61 -3.90 -2.95
CA LYS A 18 -8.56 -4.03 -4.08
C LYS A 18 -7.83 -4.30 -5.40
N TRP A 19 -6.75 -3.59 -5.67
CA TRP A 19 -5.94 -3.77 -6.89
C TRP A 19 -5.27 -5.15 -6.94
N LEU A 20 -4.77 -5.65 -5.82
CA LEU A 20 -4.14 -6.97 -5.69
C LEU A 20 -5.10 -8.13 -5.93
N ARG A 21 -6.40 -7.97 -5.69
CA ARG A 21 -7.40 -9.00 -6.04
C ARG A 21 -7.46 -9.25 -7.54
N VAL A 22 -7.22 -8.22 -8.35
CA VAL A 22 -7.29 -8.28 -9.81
C VAL A 22 -5.91 -8.57 -10.42
N ASN A 23 -4.86 -7.92 -9.91
CA ASN A 23 -3.53 -7.92 -10.54
C ASN A 23 -2.47 -8.69 -9.73
N GLY A 24 -2.83 -9.24 -8.58
CA GLY A 24 -1.89 -9.91 -7.68
C GLY A 24 -1.61 -11.37 -8.02
N GLY A 25 -2.28 -11.96 -9.01
CA GLY A 25 -2.05 -13.34 -9.46
C GLY A 25 -0.58 -13.64 -9.80
N PRO A 26 0.08 -12.86 -10.66
CA PRO A 26 1.49 -13.09 -11.04
C PRO A 26 2.51 -12.61 -10.01
N LEU A 27 2.08 -11.92 -8.94
CA LEU A 27 3.00 -11.33 -7.97
C LEU A 27 3.35 -12.32 -6.85
N SER A 28 4.64 -12.46 -6.58
CA SER A 28 5.15 -13.20 -5.43
C SER A 28 4.74 -12.54 -4.11
N HIS A 29 4.79 -13.30 -3.03
CA HIS A 29 4.47 -12.79 -1.70
C HIS A 29 5.39 -11.61 -1.29
N VAL A 30 6.66 -11.64 -1.70
CA VAL A 30 7.63 -10.57 -1.43
C VAL A 30 7.28 -9.31 -2.22
N GLN A 31 6.89 -9.45 -3.49
CA GLN A 31 6.48 -8.30 -4.32
C GLN A 31 5.22 -7.61 -3.75
N LYS A 32 4.25 -8.39 -3.26
CA LYS A 32 3.05 -7.83 -2.60
C LYS A 32 3.42 -7.03 -1.36
N LYS A 33 4.31 -7.54 -0.50
CA LYS A 33 4.82 -6.81 0.66
C LYS A 33 5.58 -5.53 0.28
N ALA A 34 6.37 -5.58 -0.80
CA ALA A 34 7.07 -4.42 -1.30
C ALA A 34 6.11 -3.28 -1.69
N LEU A 35 4.94 -3.57 -2.25
CA LEU A 35 3.94 -2.55 -2.58
C LEU A 35 3.39 -1.81 -1.35
N TYR A 36 3.19 -2.50 -0.22
CA TYR A 36 2.81 -1.86 1.04
C TYR A 36 3.93 -0.97 1.59
N PHE A 37 5.19 -1.37 1.43
CA PHE A 37 6.34 -0.52 1.76
C PHE A 37 6.39 0.74 0.87
N VAL A 38 6.14 0.59 -0.44
CA VAL A 38 6.09 1.71 -1.39
C VAL A 38 5.00 2.72 -1.00
N ASN A 39 3.80 2.27 -0.59
CA ASN A 39 2.76 3.17 -0.10
C ASN A 39 3.25 4.04 1.06
N ARG A 40 3.93 3.45 2.06
CA ARG A 40 4.47 4.21 3.20
C ARG A 40 5.57 5.16 2.77
N ARG A 41 6.44 4.75 1.84
CA ARG A 41 7.51 5.59 1.32
C ARG A 41 6.97 6.78 0.53
N TYR A 42 5.93 6.56 -0.27
CA TYR A 42 5.27 7.61 -1.05
C TYR A 42 4.66 8.70 -0.16
N MET A 43 4.12 8.33 1.01
CA MET A 43 3.62 9.28 2.02
C MET A 43 4.74 10.08 2.71
N GLN A 44 5.97 9.57 2.74
CA GLN A 44 7.09 10.30 3.33
C GLN A 44 7.66 11.34 2.37
N THR A 45 7.49 11.14 1.06
CA THR A 45 8.06 12.01 0.02
C THR A 45 7.06 13.03 -0.53
N HIS A 46 5.80 12.99 -0.10
CA HIS A 46 4.71 13.91 -0.47
C HIS A 46 3.97 14.35 0.80
#